data_AF-A0A7S3W1U6-F1
#
_entry.id   AF-A0A7S3W1U6-F1
#
_cell.length_a   1.000
_cell.length_b   1.000
_cell.length_c   1.000
_cell.angle_alpha   90.00
_cell.angle_beta   90.00
_cell.angle_gamma   90.00
#
_symmetry.space_group_name_H-M   'P 1'
#
loop_
_entity.id
_entity.type
_entity.pdbx_description
1 polymer ?
#
loop_
_entity_poly.entity_id
_entity_poly.type
_entity_poly.pdbx_seq_one_letter_code
_entity_poly.pdbx_strand_id
1 'polypeptide(L)'
;DDLNNAPATLKQLFTTPGYAERTGRKQQVMVGYSDSAKDAGRIAAMWAQYESQEKMLEVARECGFEITFFHGKGGTVGRGGNPEVYKAILAHPQGTINGQFRVTEQGEMITKNFGDIESAERAMDIFTAAVLRDQFLQRPVPTPEWRAAMAAMSEQSCAFYRSVVREEPKFVPYFRAATPELELGALNVGSRPAKRNPKGGVESLRAIPWIFAWAQTRLNLPAWLGIGK
;
A
#
# COMPACT_ATOMS: atom_id res chain seq x y z
N ASP A 1 8.67 -7.65 6.17
CA ASP A 1 9.45 -8.82 5.75
C ASP A 1 9.14 -9.26 4.33
N ASP A 2 7.90 -9.61 3.99
CA ASP A 2 7.54 -10.05 2.63
C ASP A 2 7.93 -9.06 1.53
N LEU A 3 7.69 -7.76 1.73
CA LEU A 3 8.13 -6.71 0.79
C LEU A 3 9.65 -6.71 0.60
N ASN A 4 10.42 -6.90 1.68
CA ASN A 4 11.88 -6.88 1.63
C ASN A 4 12.44 -8.12 0.91
N ASN A 5 11.74 -9.25 1.03
CA ASN A 5 12.13 -10.52 0.40
C ASN A 5 11.63 -10.66 -1.04
N ALA A 6 10.65 -9.84 -1.47
CA ALA A 6 10.02 -9.94 -2.79
C ALA A 6 11.01 -9.95 -3.97
N PRO A 7 12.09 -9.13 -4.01
CA PRO A 7 13.06 -9.18 -5.10
C PRO A 7 13.75 -10.56 -5.23
N ALA A 8 14.13 -11.18 -4.11
CA ALA A 8 14.76 -12.50 -4.11
C ALA A 8 13.77 -13.58 -4.59
N THR A 9 12.52 -13.53 -4.12
CA THR A 9 11.46 -14.43 -4.56
C THR A 9 11.20 -14.30 -6.07
N LEU A 10 11.15 -13.09 -6.61
CA LEU A 10 11.00 -12.86 -8.05
C LEU A 10 12.18 -13.39 -8.83
N LYS A 11 13.42 -13.19 -8.36
CA LYS A 11 14.62 -13.70 -9.03
C LYS A 11 14.57 -15.22 -9.15
N GLN A 12 14.24 -15.91 -8.05
CA GLN A 12 14.06 -17.36 -8.06
C GLN A 12 12.98 -17.79 -9.07
N LEU A 13 11.82 -17.12 -9.06
CA LEU A 13 10.72 -17.42 -9.95
C LEU A 13 11.08 -17.22 -11.44
N PHE A 14 11.75 -16.11 -11.77
CA PHE A 14 12.16 -15.79 -13.14
C PHE A 14 13.24 -16.72 -13.68
N THR A 15 14.08 -17.30 -12.81
CA THR A 15 15.08 -18.31 -13.17
C THR A 15 14.55 -19.75 -13.17
N THR A 16 13.28 -19.96 -12.77
CA THR A 16 12.69 -21.31 -12.76
C THR A 16 12.42 -21.79 -14.19
N PRO A 17 12.87 -23.01 -14.57
CA PRO A 17 12.65 -23.54 -15.91
C PRO A 17 11.17 -23.53 -16.33
N GLY A 18 10.90 -23.11 -17.56
CA GLY A 18 9.55 -23.02 -18.13
C GLY A 18 8.71 -21.81 -17.68
N TYR A 19 9.13 -21.05 -16.64
CA TYR A 19 8.36 -19.92 -16.13
C TYR A 19 8.29 -18.76 -17.14
N ALA A 20 9.43 -18.41 -17.75
CA ALA A 20 9.51 -17.34 -18.73
C ALA A 20 8.65 -17.62 -19.98
N GLU A 21 8.64 -18.86 -20.46
CA GLU A 21 7.82 -19.30 -21.59
C GLU A 21 6.34 -19.24 -21.23
N ARG A 22 5.97 -19.75 -20.04
CA ARG A 22 4.57 -19.80 -19.59
C ARG A 22 3.96 -18.41 -19.42
N THR A 23 4.76 -17.43 -19.03
CA THR A 23 4.31 -16.06 -18.75
C THR A 23 4.55 -15.09 -19.91
N GLY A 24 5.26 -15.52 -20.96
CA GLY A 24 5.72 -14.62 -22.02
C GLY A 24 6.60 -13.48 -21.49
N ARG A 25 7.36 -13.74 -20.41
CA ARG A 25 8.20 -12.76 -19.70
C ARG A 25 7.45 -11.55 -19.15
N LYS A 26 6.16 -11.71 -18.81
CA LYS A 26 5.34 -10.66 -18.19
C LYS A 26 4.91 -11.08 -16.79
N GLN A 27 5.23 -10.26 -15.80
CA GLN A 27 4.89 -10.49 -14.40
C GLN A 27 4.06 -9.35 -13.85
N GLN A 28 2.95 -9.68 -13.18
CA GLN A 28 2.24 -8.71 -12.36
C GLN A 28 2.52 -8.96 -10.87
N VAL A 29 2.81 -7.89 -10.12
CA VAL A 29 3.05 -7.98 -8.67
C VAL A 29 2.11 -7.04 -7.92
N MET A 30 1.32 -7.59 -7.00
CA MET A 30 0.43 -6.79 -6.17
C MET A 30 1.18 -6.21 -4.96
N VAL A 31 1.02 -4.91 -4.72
CA VAL A 31 1.61 -4.20 -3.59
C VAL A 31 0.51 -3.78 -2.61
N GLY A 32 0.55 -4.31 -1.38
CA GLY A 32 -0.45 -4.06 -0.34
C GLY A 32 -0.03 -2.94 0.62
N TYR A 33 -0.72 -1.80 0.58
CA TYR A 33 -0.44 -0.63 1.43
C TYR A 33 -1.00 -0.76 2.83
N SER A 34 -2.31 -0.98 2.94
CA SER A 34 -2.99 -1.03 4.25
C SER A 34 -2.48 -2.17 5.13
N ASP A 35 -2.21 -3.33 4.55
CA ASP A 35 -1.69 -4.48 5.30
C ASP A 35 -0.27 -4.21 5.83
N SER A 36 0.61 -3.65 4.99
CA SER A 36 1.97 -3.29 5.41
C SER A 36 1.96 -2.19 6.47
N ALA A 37 1.10 -1.17 6.33
CA ALA A 37 0.96 -0.10 7.31
C ALA A 37 0.37 -0.56 8.64
N LYS A 38 -0.50 -1.59 8.64
CA LYS A 38 -0.97 -2.25 9.86
C LYS A 38 0.15 -3.02 10.56
N ASP A 39 1.11 -3.54 9.81
CA ASP A 39 2.21 -4.34 10.37
C ASP A 39 3.29 -3.46 11.03
N ALA A 40 3.67 -2.38 10.36
CA ALA A 40 4.88 -1.61 10.63
C ALA A 40 4.66 -0.10 10.80
N GLY A 41 3.41 0.38 10.72
CA GLY A 41 3.13 1.83 10.68
C GLY A 41 3.34 2.41 9.28
N ARG A 42 2.84 3.64 9.09
CA ARG A 42 2.66 4.20 7.74
C ARG A 42 3.97 4.58 7.05
N ILE A 43 4.90 5.23 7.75
CA ILE A 43 6.15 5.72 7.16
C ILE A 43 7.03 4.54 6.76
N ALA A 44 7.23 3.58 7.67
CA ALA A 44 7.99 2.37 7.39
C ALA A 44 7.40 1.57 6.22
N ALA A 45 6.07 1.40 6.18
CA ALA A 45 5.41 0.71 5.07
C ALA A 45 5.60 1.43 3.73
N MET A 46 5.41 2.75 3.68
CA MET A 46 5.59 3.54 2.46
C MET A 46 7.04 3.49 1.96
N TRP A 47 8.01 3.59 2.86
CA TRP A 47 9.43 3.52 2.51
C TRP A 47 9.82 2.13 2.00
N ALA A 48 9.43 1.07 2.70
CA ALA A 48 9.67 -0.30 2.25
C ALA A 48 9.03 -0.57 0.88
N GLN A 49 7.82 -0.07 0.63
CA GLN A 49 7.19 -0.21 -0.68
C GLN A 49 7.93 0.52 -1.80
N TYR A 50 8.49 1.70 -1.53
CA TYR A 50 9.28 2.45 -2.50
C TYR A 50 10.54 1.65 -2.87
N GLU A 51 11.34 1.26 -1.87
CA GLU A 51 12.57 0.51 -2.10
C GLU A 51 12.32 -0.86 -2.74
N SER A 52 11.30 -1.58 -2.30
CA SER A 52 10.99 -2.90 -2.85
C SER A 52 10.57 -2.83 -4.31
N GLN A 53 9.82 -1.79 -4.72
CA GLN A 53 9.47 -1.60 -6.13
C GLN A 53 10.70 -1.32 -7.00
N GLU A 54 11.66 -0.49 -6.52
CA GLU A 54 12.93 -0.28 -7.22
C GLU A 54 13.72 -1.59 -7.40
N LYS A 55 13.88 -2.35 -6.32
CA LYS A 55 14.63 -3.62 -6.33
C LYS A 55 13.95 -4.70 -7.18
N MET A 56 12.62 -4.80 -7.13
CA MET A 56 11.87 -5.74 -7.98
C MET A 56 11.97 -5.37 -9.46
N LEU A 57 11.96 -4.07 -9.78
CA LEU A 57 12.15 -3.59 -11.15
C LEU A 57 13.56 -3.90 -11.67
N GLU A 58 14.59 -3.72 -10.84
CA GLU A 58 15.96 -4.09 -11.18
C GLU A 58 16.09 -5.60 -11.48
N VAL A 59 15.57 -6.45 -10.60
CA VAL A 59 15.55 -7.91 -10.82
C VAL A 59 14.80 -8.28 -12.11
N ALA A 60 13.66 -7.65 -12.39
CA ALA A 60 12.91 -7.90 -13.62
C ALA A 60 13.75 -7.52 -14.86
N ARG A 61 14.46 -6.39 -14.83
CA ARG A 61 15.37 -5.97 -15.91
C ARG A 61 16.52 -6.96 -16.10
N GLU A 62 17.18 -7.39 -15.02
CA GLU A 62 18.26 -8.38 -15.06
C GLU A 62 17.81 -9.70 -15.71
N CYS A 63 16.59 -10.15 -15.40
CA CYS A 63 16.04 -11.41 -15.91
C CYS A 63 15.34 -11.28 -17.28
N GLY A 64 15.22 -10.07 -17.82
CA GLY A 64 14.50 -9.80 -19.07
C GLY A 64 13.00 -10.04 -18.95
N PHE A 65 12.38 -9.57 -17.88
CA PHE A 65 10.94 -9.58 -17.62
C PHE A 65 10.37 -8.15 -17.63
N GLU A 66 9.16 -8.01 -18.16
CA GLU A 66 8.32 -6.83 -17.98
C GLU A 66 7.50 -6.99 -16.69
N ILE A 67 7.57 -6.01 -15.80
CA ILE A 67 6.83 -6.01 -14.53
C ILE A 67 5.74 -4.93 -14.52
N THR A 68 4.53 -5.31 -14.14
CA THR A 68 3.42 -4.39 -13.87
C THR A 68 3.08 -4.43 -12.39
N PHE A 69 3.07 -3.28 -11.71
CA PHE A 69 2.61 -3.24 -10.32
C PHE A 69 1.08 -3.07 -10.25
N PHE A 70 0.47 -3.89 -9.39
CA PHE A 70 -0.94 -3.78 -9.03
C PHE A 70 -1.07 -3.15 -7.64
N HIS A 71 -1.53 -1.90 -7.60
CA HIS A 71 -1.63 -1.12 -6.37
C HIS A 71 -2.90 -1.45 -5.58
N GLY A 72 -2.74 -2.00 -4.38
CA GLY A 72 -3.82 -2.39 -3.48
C GLY A 72 -4.46 -1.23 -2.69
N LYS A 73 -5.43 -1.56 -1.83
CA LYS A 73 -6.18 -0.60 -0.98
C LYS A 73 -5.27 0.18 -0.01
N GLY A 74 -5.57 1.47 0.15
CA GLY A 74 -4.99 2.36 1.16
C GLY A 74 -3.69 3.07 0.77
N GLY A 75 -3.20 2.88 -0.46
CA GLY A 75 -2.18 3.75 -1.03
C GLY A 75 -2.70 5.18 -1.23
N THR A 76 -1.79 6.12 -1.42
CA THR A 76 -2.11 7.52 -1.76
C THR A 76 -2.99 7.61 -3.01
N VAL A 77 -2.78 6.72 -3.99
CA VAL A 77 -3.55 6.65 -5.24
C VAL A 77 -5.00 6.18 -5.03
N GLY A 78 -5.23 5.21 -4.14
CA GLY A 78 -6.55 4.57 -3.98
C GLY A 78 -7.52 5.36 -3.09
N ARG A 79 -7.17 6.56 -2.64
CA ARG A 79 -8.02 7.40 -1.76
C ARG A 79 -8.91 8.39 -2.52
N GLY A 80 -8.79 8.44 -3.85
CA GLY A 80 -9.52 9.35 -4.74
C GLY A 80 -9.42 10.83 -4.31
N GLY A 81 -10.02 11.71 -5.09
CA GLY A 81 -9.85 13.15 -4.92
C GLY A 81 -8.87 13.74 -5.93
N ASN A 82 -9.46 14.42 -6.90
CA ASN A 82 -8.76 15.22 -7.89
C ASN A 82 -8.25 16.49 -7.20
N PRO A 83 -7.00 16.95 -7.40
CA PRO A 83 -5.94 16.45 -8.29
C PRO A 83 -4.84 15.60 -7.61
N GLU A 84 -4.99 15.19 -6.35
CA GLU A 84 -3.91 14.53 -5.59
C GLU A 84 -3.55 13.14 -6.14
N VAL A 85 -4.49 12.46 -6.80
CA VAL A 85 -4.24 11.18 -7.50
C VAL A 85 -3.15 11.33 -8.58
N TYR A 86 -3.16 12.44 -9.32
CA TYR A 86 -2.15 12.72 -10.35
C TYR A 86 -0.74 12.74 -9.76
N LYS A 87 -0.56 13.51 -8.67
CA LYS A 87 0.73 13.60 -7.96
C LYS A 87 1.13 12.27 -7.35
N ALA A 88 0.17 11.53 -6.78
CA ALA A 88 0.42 10.24 -6.16
C ALA A 88 0.92 9.20 -7.17
N ILE A 89 0.35 9.15 -8.38
CA ILE A 89 0.84 8.30 -9.47
C ILE A 89 2.27 8.72 -9.82
N LEU A 90 2.51 10.02 -10.02
CA LEU A 90 3.83 10.54 -10.33
C LEU A 90 4.85 10.48 -9.16
N ALA A 91 4.46 10.04 -7.97
CA ALA A 91 5.38 9.85 -6.85
C ALA A 91 5.97 8.43 -6.79
N HIS A 92 5.53 7.51 -7.66
CA HIS A 92 6.09 6.17 -7.73
C HIS A 92 7.56 6.19 -8.19
N PRO A 93 8.36 5.16 -7.83
CA PRO A 93 9.72 5.06 -8.32
C PRO A 93 9.77 5.09 -9.85
N GLN A 94 10.85 5.63 -10.39
CA GLN A 94 10.96 5.82 -11.83
C GLN A 94 10.98 4.47 -12.56
N GLY A 95 10.16 4.37 -13.61
CA GLY A 95 10.09 3.16 -14.44
C GLY A 95 9.27 2.01 -13.86
N THR A 96 8.48 2.25 -12.80
CA THR A 96 7.54 1.24 -12.28
C THR A 96 6.15 1.30 -12.92
N ILE A 97 5.82 2.39 -13.63
CA ILE A 97 4.54 2.54 -14.33
C ILE A 97 4.66 2.08 -15.78
N ASN A 98 5.64 2.59 -16.54
CA ASN A 98 5.93 2.17 -17.93
C ASN A 98 4.68 2.06 -18.84
N GLY A 99 3.76 3.02 -18.75
CA GLY A 99 2.52 3.02 -19.54
C GLY A 99 1.44 2.04 -19.06
N GLN A 100 1.66 1.28 -17.99
CA GLN A 100 0.71 0.34 -17.42
C GLN A 100 0.47 0.63 -15.94
N PHE A 101 -0.75 1.05 -15.61
CA PHE A 101 -1.11 1.36 -14.24
C PHE A 101 -2.36 0.58 -13.82
N ARG A 102 -2.19 -0.32 -12.85
CA ARG A 102 -3.29 -1.10 -12.29
C ARG A 102 -3.47 -0.72 -10.82
N VAL A 103 -4.66 -0.25 -10.47
CA VAL A 103 -4.98 0.17 -9.09
C VAL A 103 -6.33 -0.39 -8.64
N THR A 104 -6.46 -0.60 -7.34
CA THR A 104 -7.73 -0.96 -6.70
C THR A 104 -8.53 0.32 -6.43
N GLU A 105 -9.68 0.48 -7.08
CA GLU A 105 -10.66 1.49 -6.69
C GLU A 105 -11.39 1.02 -5.42
N GLN A 106 -11.43 1.88 -4.40
CA GLN A 106 -12.05 1.55 -3.14
C GLN A 106 -13.57 1.68 -3.23
N GLY A 107 -14.32 0.71 -2.69
CA GLY A 107 -15.79 0.73 -2.73
C GLY A 107 -16.38 2.02 -2.15
N GLU A 108 -15.79 2.54 -1.07
CA GLU A 108 -16.18 3.82 -0.47
C GLU A 108 -15.93 5.06 -1.35
N MET A 109 -15.14 4.93 -2.42
CA MET A 109 -14.77 6.00 -3.34
C MET A 109 -15.49 5.91 -4.69
N ILE A 110 -16.13 4.78 -5.02
CA ILE A 110 -16.78 4.56 -6.32
C ILE A 110 -17.77 5.66 -6.63
N THR A 111 -18.71 5.97 -5.74
CA THR A 111 -19.71 7.02 -5.98
C THR A 111 -19.07 8.39 -6.16
N LYS A 112 -17.96 8.68 -5.47
CA LYS A 112 -17.27 9.97 -5.61
C LYS A 112 -16.50 10.09 -6.92
N ASN A 113 -15.91 9.00 -7.40
CA ASN A 113 -15.06 9.02 -8.60
C ASN A 113 -15.85 8.70 -9.88
N PHE A 114 -16.98 7.99 -9.77
CA PHE A 114 -17.73 7.44 -10.91
C PHE A 114 -19.25 7.52 -10.74
N GLY A 115 -19.76 8.32 -9.80
CA GLY A 115 -21.20 8.45 -9.55
C GLY A 115 -21.96 9.25 -10.63
N ASP A 116 -21.25 10.10 -11.37
CA ASP A 116 -21.75 10.86 -12.50
C ASP A 116 -20.71 10.89 -13.64
N ILE A 117 -21.15 11.27 -14.84
CA ILE A 117 -20.32 11.23 -16.05
C ILE A 117 -19.13 12.21 -15.95
N GLU A 118 -19.34 13.43 -15.45
CA GLU A 118 -18.30 14.45 -15.37
C GLU A 118 -17.18 14.01 -14.41
N SER A 119 -17.55 13.47 -13.26
CA SER A 119 -16.61 12.91 -12.29
C SER A 119 -15.84 11.71 -12.86
N ALA A 120 -16.53 10.82 -13.56
CA ALA A 120 -15.93 9.63 -14.18
C ALA A 120 -14.93 10.00 -15.27
N GLU A 121 -15.29 10.90 -16.19
CA GLU A 121 -14.41 11.43 -17.22
C GLU A 121 -13.20 12.09 -16.59
N ARG A 122 -13.41 12.94 -15.57
CA ARG A 122 -12.31 13.61 -14.87
C ARG A 122 -11.35 12.63 -14.18
N ALA A 123 -11.88 11.56 -13.58
CA ALA A 123 -11.05 10.51 -12.99
C ALA A 123 -10.19 9.82 -14.06
N MET A 124 -10.79 9.43 -15.19
CA MET A 124 -10.10 8.78 -16.30
C MET A 124 -9.05 9.70 -16.94
N ASP A 125 -9.34 10.99 -17.09
CA ASP A 125 -8.39 12.01 -17.56
C ASP A 125 -7.17 12.08 -16.66
N ILE A 126 -7.36 12.09 -15.34
CA ILE A 126 -6.26 12.19 -14.38
C ILE A 126 -5.38 10.94 -14.40
N PHE A 127 -5.97 9.75 -14.44
CA PHE A 127 -5.19 8.51 -14.58
C PHE A 127 -4.41 8.51 -15.89
N THR A 128 -5.07 8.81 -17.00
CA THR A 128 -4.45 8.84 -18.34
C THR A 128 -3.32 9.86 -18.41
N ALA A 129 -3.57 11.09 -17.95
CA ALA A 129 -2.58 12.15 -17.92
C ALA A 129 -1.37 11.81 -17.06
N ALA A 130 -1.57 11.17 -15.90
CA ALA A 130 -0.47 10.79 -15.02
C ALA A 130 0.39 9.67 -15.62
N VAL A 131 -0.24 8.63 -16.19
CA VAL A 131 0.47 7.51 -16.83
C VAL A 131 1.26 7.97 -18.05
N LEU A 132 0.68 8.85 -18.87
CA LEU A 132 1.40 9.44 -20.01
C LEU A 132 2.53 10.36 -19.54
N ARG A 133 2.27 11.21 -18.53
CA ARG A 133 3.28 12.15 -18.01
C ARG A 133 4.49 11.42 -17.42
N ASP A 134 4.30 10.28 -16.76
CA ASP A 134 5.37 9.48 -16.15
C ASP A 134 6.51 9.19 -17.14
N GLN A 135 6.19 8.91 -18.41
CA GLN A 135 7.18 8.59 -19.45
C GLN A 135 8.11 9.75 -19.81
N PHE A 136 7.64 10.99 -19.65
CA PHE A 136 8.36 12.21 -20.07
C PHE A 136 8.85 13.04 -18.89
N LEU A 137 8.60 12.61 -17.66
CA LEU A 137 8.97 13.35 -16.47
C LEU A 137 10.32 12.84 -15.94
N GLN A 138 11.35 13.68 -16.04
CA GLN A 138 12.57 13.46 -15.28
C GLN A 138 12.31 13.78 -13.81
N ARG A 139 12.47 12.78 -12.94
CA ARG A 139 12.32 12.94 -11.49
C ARG A 139 13.68 12.98 -10.83
N PRO A 140 13.85 13.75 -9.74
CA PRO A 140 15.03 13.64 -8.92
C PRO A 140 15.10 12.21 -8.34
N VAL A 141 16.22 11.54 -8.54
CA VAL A 141 16.53 10.29 -7.84
C VAL A 141 16.84 10.64 -6.39
N PRO A 142 16.26 9.94 -5.39
CA PRO A 142 16.57 10.21 -3.99
C PRO A 142 18.08 10.10 -3.72
N THR A 143 18.66 11.16 -3.15
CA THR A 143 20.08 11.19 -2.80
C THR A 143 20.39 10.17 -1.68
N PRO A 144 21.65 9.74 -1.53
CA PRO A 144 22.04 8.86 -0.42
C PRO A 144 21.64 9.41 0.95
N GLU A 145 21.73 10.73 1.13
CA GLU A 145 21.31 11.43 2.35
C GLU A 145 19.80 11.29 2.62
N TRP A 146 18.96 11.48 1.59
CA TRP A 146 17.51 11.30 1.73
C TRP A 146 17.13 9.84 1.99
N ARG A 147 17.81 8.89 1.34
CA ARG A 147 17.60 7.45 1.61
C ARG A 147 17.98 7.09 3.04
N ALA A 148 19.11 7.60 3.54
CA ALA A 148 19.53 7.39 4.93
C ALA A 148 18.54 8.01 5.92
N ALA A 149 18.04 9.22 5.65
CA ALA A 149 17.02 9.86 6.48
C ALA A 149 15.71 9.06 6.49
N MET A 150 15.24 8.62 5.32
CA MET A 150 14.03 7.79 5.22
C MET A 150 14.20 6.44 5.92
N ALA A 151 15.37 5.80 5.82
CA ALA A 151 15.67 4.57 6.53
C ALA A 151 15.63 4.76 8.06
N ALA A 152 16.25 5.83 8.57
CA ALA A 152 16.23 6.16 10.00
C ALA A 152 14.80 6.44 10.51
N MET A 153 14.03 7.25 9.77
CA MET A 153 12.62 7.50 10.11
C MET A 153 11.77 6.23 10.04
N SER A 154 12.01 5.37 9.04
CA SER A 154 11.32 4.09 8.90
C SER A 154 11.58 3.18 10.12
N GLU A 155 12.82 3.07 10.56
CA GLU A 155 13.18 2.27 11.73
C GLU A 155 12.54 2.80 13.02
N GLN A 156 12.70 4.09 13.29
CA GLN A 156 12.17 4.73 14.51
C GLN A 156 10.64 4.70 14.55
N SER A 157 9.98 5.05 13.44
CA SER A 157 8.51 5.04 13.36
C SER A 157 7.93 3.63 13.50
N CYS A 158 8.60 2.61 12.94
CA CYS A 158 8.18 1.22 13.07
C CYS A 158 8.32 0.71 14.50
N ALA A 159 9.46 0.98 15.13
CA ALA A 159 9.71 0.61 16.53
C ALA A 159 8.64 1.21 17.44
N PHE A 160 8.36 2.51 17.31
CA PHE A 160 7.33 3.17 18.11
C PHE A 160 5.90 2.67 17.80
N TYR A 161 5.60 2.43 16.52
CA TYR A 161 4.30 1.86 16.14
C TYR A 161 4.08 0.50 16.81
N ARG A 162 5.08 -0.39 16.77
CA ARG A 162 5.01 -1.73 17.35
C ARG A 162 5.01 -1.69 18.88
N SER A 163 5.75 -0.77 19.50
CA SER A 163 5.74 -0.62 20.96
C SER A 163 4.34 -0.30 21.49
N VAL A 164 3.53 0.44 20.72
CA VAL A 164 2.15 0.75 21.08
C VAL A 164 1.16 -0.34 20.65
N VAL A 165 1.24 -0.81 19.39
CA VAL A 165 0.18 -1.68 18.84
C VAL A 165 0.36 -3.15 19.21
N ARG A 166 1.59 -3.60 19.47
CA ARG A 166 1.92 -4.99 19.79
C ARG A 166 2.40 -5.20 21.21
N GLU A 167 3.29 -4.33 21.70
CA GLU A 167 4.00 -4.57 22.96
C GLU A 167 3.22 -4.05 24.17
N GLU A 168 2.45 -2.97 24.03
CA GLU A 168 1.61 -2.43 25.10
C GLU A 168 0.44 -3.38 25.44
N PRO A 169 0.44 -4.03 26.62
CA PRO A 169 -0.55 -5.07 26.94
C PRO A 169 -1.99 -4.55 27.00
N LYS A 170 -2.18 -3.25 27.31
CA LYS A 170 -3.50 -2.62 27.39
C LYS A 170 -4.04 -2.15 26.03
N PHE A 171 -3.26 -2.27 24.95
CA PHE A 171 -3.66 -1.78 23.65
C PHE A 171 -4.93 -2.45 23.11
N VAL A 172 -5.01 -3.78 23.13
CA VAL A 172 -6.19 -4.52 22.63
C VAL A 172 -7.45 -4.20 23.46
N PRO A 173 -7.43 -4.23 24.80
CA PRO A 173 -8.56 -3.76 25.62
C PRO A 173 -8.98 -2.33 25.28
N TYR A 174 -8.02 -1.40 25.18
CA TYR A 174 -8.30 -0.01 24.83
C TYR A 174 -8.93 0.11 23.44
N PHE A 175 -8.38 -0.56 22.44
CA PHE A 175 -8.89 -0.56 21.07
C PHE A 175 -10.36 -1.01 21.00
N ARG A 176 -10.70 -2.10 21.70
CA ARG A 176 -12.09 -2.62 21.74
C ARG A 176 -13.05 -1.73 22.51
N ALA A 177 -12.57 -1.02 23.53
CA ALA A 177 -13.40 -0.11 24.31
C ALA A 177 -13.57 1.26 23.65
N ALA A 178 -12.54 1.73 22.94
CA ALA A 178 -12.49 3.06 22.35
C ALA A 178 -13.03 3.12 20.92
N THR A 179 -13.19 1.98 20.25
CA THR A 179 -13.66 1.89 18.86
C THR A 179 -14.81 0.88 18.72
N PRO A 180 -15.67 1.02 17.70
CA PRO A 180 -16.77 0.07 17.48
C PRO A 180 -16.31 -1.22 16.76
N GLU A 181 -15.08 -1.71 16.99
CA GLU A 181 -14.55 -2.88 16.26
C GLU A 181 -15.43 -4.14 16.42
N LEU A 182 -15.93 -4.38 17.63
CA LEU A 182 -16.74 -5.55 17.94
C LEU A 182 -18.13 -5.44 17.30
N GLU A 183 -18.75 -4.26 17.40
CA GLU A 183 -20.06 -3.96 16.83
C GLU A 183 -19.99 -4.05 15.30
N LEU A 184 -18.94 -3.50 14.68
CA LEU A 184 -18.72 -3.59 13.23
C LEU A 184 -18.57 -5.03 12.74
N GLY A 185 -18.02 -5.93 13.56
CA GLY A 185 -17.94 -7.35 13.26
C GLY A 185 -19.27 -8.09 13.39
N ALA A 186 -20.20 -7.58 14.22
CA ALA A 186 -21.52 -8.17 14.43
C ALA A 186 -22.57 -7.67 13.41
N LEU A 187 -22.36 -6.48 12.84
CA LEU A 187 -23.26 -5.90 11.85
C LEU A 187 -23.06 -6.53 10.46
N ASN A 188 -24.14 -6.62 9.68
CA ASN A 188 -24.13 -7.12 8.30
C ASN A 188 -23.67 -6.04 7.29
N VAL A 189 -22.54 -5.40 7.57
CA VAL A 189 -21.98 -4.31 6.74
C VAL A 189 -20.86 -4.82 5.83
N GLY A 190 -20.15 -5.87 6.24
CA GLY A 190 -19.05 -6.46 5.47
C GLY A 190 -19.36 -7.87 4.99
N SER A 191 -18.92 -8.22 3.78
CA SER A 191 -19.07 -9.58 3.22
C SER A 191 -18.04 -10.59 3.74
N ARG A 192 -17.06 -10.15 4.54
CA ARG A 192 -15.93 -10.96 5.01
C ARG A 192 -15.78 -10.89 6.53
N PRO A 193 -15.36 -11.98 7.19
CA PRO A 193 -15.05 -11.97 8.61
C PRO A 193 -13.96 -10.94 8.93
N ALA A 194 -14.14 -10.19 10.03
CA ALA A 194 -13.21 -9.14 10.44
C ALA A 194 -11.81 -9.67 10.80
N LYS A 195 -11.72 -10.91 11.32
CA LYS A 195 -10.47 -11.55 11.74
C LYS A 195 -10.15 -12.77 10.88
N ARG A 196 -8.86 -13.08 10.75
CA ARG A 196 -8.37 -14.36 10.21
C ARG A 196 -8.42 -15.46 11.27
N ASN A 197 -8.16 -15.11 12.54
CA ASN A 197 -8.29 -16.00 13.69
C ASN A 197 -9.17 -15.32 14.76
N PRO A 198 -10.34 -15.88 15.12
CA PRO A 198 -11.25 -15.29 16.10
C PRO A 198 -10.63 -15.05 17.48
N LYS A 199 -9.64 -15.85 17.88
CA LYS A 199 -8.97 -15.77 19.19
C LYS A 199 -7.71 -14.90 19.18
N GLY A 200 -7.30 -14.34 18.04
CA GLY A 200 -6.06 -13.58 17.91
C GLY A 200 -6.17 -12.11 18.34
N GLY A 201 -5.01 -11.48 18.53
CA GLY A 201 -4.86 -10.04 18.79
C GLY A 201 -5.02 -9.17 17.53
N VAL A 202 -4.44 -7.98 17.53
CA VAL A 202 -4.48 -7.02 16.40
C VAL A 202 -3.85 -7.62 15.13
N GLU A 203 -2.91 -8.57 15.28
CA GLU A 203 -2.26 -9.27 14.18
C GLU A 203 -3.28 -10.06 13.34
N SER A 204 -4.30 -10.62 14.00
CA SER A 204 -5.36 -11.40 13.36
C SER A 204 -6.44 -10.55 12.68
N LEU A 205 -6.52 -9.26 13.02
CA LEU A 205 -7.47 -8.31 12.44
C LEU A 205 -7.06 -7.95 11.01
N ARG A 206 -8.02 -7.97 10.09
CA ARG A 206 -7.78 -7.55 8.70
C ARG A 206 -7.59 -6.03 8.63
N ALA A 207 -6.90 -5.54 7.61
CA ALA A 207 -6.62 -4.12 7.44
C ALA A 207 -7.86 -3.23 7.31
N ILE A 208 -8.94 -3.72 6.68
CA ILE A 208 -10.19 -2.96 6.54
C ILE A 208 -10.85 -2.69 7.91
N PRO A 209 -11.20 -3.71 8.73
CA PRO A 209 -11.72 -3.49 10.07
C PRO A 209 -10.82 -2.63 10.95
N TRP A 210 -9.50 -2.80 10.85
CA TRP A 210 -8.52 -1.98 11.57
C TRP A 210 -8.66 -0.48 11.26
N ILE A 211 -8.60 -0.12 9.98
CA ILE A 211 -8.73 1.28 9.56
C ILE A 211 -10.13 1.82 9.84
N PHE A 212 -11.16 1.01 9.57
CA PHE A 212 -12.55 1.43 9.68
C PHE A 212 -12.94 1.73 11.13
N ALA A 213 -12.54 0.90 12.09
CA ALA A 213 -12.82 1.11 13.51
C ALA A 213 -12.27 2.45 14.02
N TRP A 214 -11.03 2.80 13.68
CA TRP A 214 -10.42 4.09 14.06
C TRP A 214 -10.95 5.29 13.28
N ALA A 215 -11.49 5.07 12.08
CA ALA A 215 -12.13 6.13 11.31
C ALA A 215 -13.45 6.58 11.96
N GLN A 216 -14.23 5.64 12.51
CA GLN A 216 -15.49 5.95 13.20
C GLN A 216 -15.29 6.89 14.40
N THR A 217 -14.16 6.74 15.11
CA THR A 217 -13.86 7.54 16.30
C THR A 217 -13.13 8.84 16.00
N ARG A 218 -12.85 9.10 14.71
CA ARG A 218 -12.11 10.27 14.20
C ARG A 218 -10.66 10.38 14.70
N LEU A 219 -10.19 9.45 15.53
CA LEU A 219 -8.80 9.40 15.97
C LEU A 219 -7.86 9.05 14.82
N ASN A 220 -8.30 8.21 13.89
CA ASN A 220 -7.52 7.80 12.70
C ASN A 220 -6.10 7.30 13.05
N LEU A 221 -5.94 6.66 14.21
CA LEU A 221 -4.65 6.21 14.76
C LEU A 221 -3.73 5.52 13.72
N PRO A 222 -4.22 4.59 12.87
CA PRO A 222 -3.37 3.89 11.90
C PRO A 222 -2.73 4.79 10.85
N ALA A 223 -3.26 6.00 10.64
CA ALA A 223 -2.81 6.90 9.59
C ALA A 223 -1.58 7.72 9.99
N TRP A 224 -1.30 7.86 11.28
CA TRP A 224 -0.28 8.80 11.80
C TRP A 224 0.58 8.28 12.96
N LEU A 225 0.19 7.18 13.62
CA LEU A 225 0.98 6.64 14.73
C LEU A 225 2.41 6.30 14.27
N GLY A 226 3.40 6.83 14.98
CA GLY A 226 4.83 6.70 14.67
C GLY A 226 5.42 7.80 13.79
N ILE A 227 4.62 8.67 13.15
CA ILE A 227 5.16 9.72 12.27
C ILE A 227 5.87 10.84 13.04
N GLY A 228 5.36 11.21 14.21
CA GLY A 228 5.90 12.32 15.01
C GLY A 228 7.04 11.93 15.96
N LYS A 229 7.56 10.71 15.86
CA LYS A 229 8.69 10.21 16.65
C LYS A 229 9.89 10.08 15.73
#